data_AF-A0AAD9CS31-F1
#
_entry.id   AF-A0AAD9CS31-F1
#
_cell.length_a   1.000
_cell.length_b   1.000
_cell.length_c   1.000
_cell.angle_alpha   90.00
_cell.angle_beta   90.00
_cell.angle_gamma   90.00
#
_symmetry.space_group_name_H-M   'P 1'
#
loop_
_entity.id
_entity.type
_entity.pdbx_description
1 polymer ?
#
loop_
_entity_poly.entity_id
_entity_poly.type
_entity_poly.pdbx_seq_one_letter_code
_entity_poly.pdbx_strand_id
1 'polypeptide(L)'
;MFWKFDLHTTTSHIDQLLDREDVSLRELMEEDDVLQECKAQNRRLLLFLSQDHCMQELVSLITTEPPADLEERSRFKFPNIACELLTSDVSLINDKLGADESLLEVLYHFLEQDPPLNPLLASFFSKTIGNLIARKTEQVITFLKKKEGFIGLVLKHIDASAMMDLLLRLISCVEPAPLRQEVLHWLNEEKLVQNSQSSSTLATMRKDNQMHPKRFVTSSALVETRPIRCRRYGGRPTIGCSRVAGQCSRAPQEHV
;
A
#
# COMPACT_ATOMS: atom_id res chain seq x y z
N MET A 1 39.37 -16.11 17.56
CA MET A 1 39.63 -16.48 16.16
C MET A 1 38.54 -15.86 15.30
N PHE A 2 38.98 -15.17 14.27
CA PHE A 2 38.20 -14.31 13.39
C PHE A 2 37.66 -15.19 12.26
N TRP A 3 36.37 -15.50 12.26
CA TRP A 3 35.73 -16.20 11.16
C TRP A 3 35.57 -15.21 10.00
N LYS A 4 36.56 -15.18 9.10
CA LYS A 4 36.35 -14.71 7.74
C LYS A 4 35.50 -15.77 7.06
N PHE A 5 34.20 -15.53 7.00
CA PHE A 5 33.40 -16.11 5.93
C PHE A 5 33.90 -15.46 4.65
N ASP A 6 34.69 -16.21 3.88
CA ASP A 6 34.98 -15.88 2.50
C ASP A 6 33.64 -15.88 1.76
N LEU A 7 33.06 -14.70 1.61
CA LEU A 7 31.86 -14.44 0.81
C LEU A 7 32.26 -14.55 -0.66
N HIS A 8 32.53 -15.77 -1.12
CA HIS A 8 32.20 -16.11 -2.49
C HIS A 8 30.68 -16.05 -2.54
N THR A 9 30.18 -14.87 -2.91
CA THR A 9 28.77 -14.55 -3.10
C THR A 9 28.13 -15.71 -3.84
N THR A 10 27.30 -16.49 -3.16
CA THR A 10 26.43 -17.47 -3.80
C THR A 10 25.58 -16.67 -4.77
N THR A 11 25.89 -16.74 -6.07
CA THR A 11 25.20 -15.98 -7.11
C THR A 11 23.71 -16.26 -6.98
N SER A 12 22.89 -15.21 -6.74
CA SER A 12 21.45 -15.39 -6.58
C SER A 12 20.86 -15.99 -7.85
N HIS A 13 19.74 -16.71 -7.74
CA HIS A 13 19.08 -17.26 -8.93
C HIS A 13 18.67 -16.14 -9.89
N ILE A 14 18.24 -15.00 -9.34
CA ILE A 14 18.01 -13.75 -10.07
C ILE A 14 19.25 -13.30 -10.86
N ASP A 15 20.44 -13.31 -10.26
CA ASP A 15 21.67 -12.91 -10.96
C ASP A 15 21.99 -13.85 -12.13
N GLN A 16 21.74 -15.15 -11.97
CA GLN A 16 21.94 -16.15 -13.02
C GLN A 16 20.95 -15.97 -14.17
N LEU A 17 19.68 -15.64 -13.86
CA LEU A 17 18.71 -15.27 -14.89
C LEU A 17 19.19 -14.04 -15.64
N LEU A 18 19.59 -12.98 -14.93
CA LEU A 18 20.08 -11.72 -15.51
C LEU A 18 21.39 -11.85 -16.31
N ASP A 19 22.04 -13.02 -16.32
CA ASP A 19 23.15 -13.32 -17.24
C ASP A 19 22.67 -13.68 -18.65
N ARG A 20 21.39 -14.03 -18.82
CA ARG A 20 20.77 -14.28 -20.14
C ARG A 20 20.40 -12.97 -20.82
N GLU A 21 20.63 -12.87 -22.12
CA GLU A 21 20.37 -11.67 -22.92
C GLU A 21 18.88 -11.38 -23.15
N ASP A 22 18.01 -12.38 -22.99
CA ASP A 22 16.60 -12.34 -23.36
C ASP A 22 15.62 -12.40 -22.16
N VAL A 23 16.10 -12.14 -20.94
CA VAL A 23 15.24 -12.17 -19.75
C VAL A 23 14.13 -11.14 -19.84
N SER A 24 12.90 -11.61 -19.68
CA SER A 24 11.73 -10.77 -19.52
C SER A 24 11.50 -10.37 -18.06
N LEU A 25 10.83 -9.24 -17.84
CA LEU A 25 10.36 -8.83 -16.51
C LEU A 25 9.47 -9.92 -15.88
N ARG A 26 8.64 -10.59 -16.67
CA ARG A 26 7.72 -11.63 -16.20
C ARG A 26 8.45 -12.83 -15.65
N GLU A 27 9.51 -13.28 -16.32
CA GLU A 27 10.39 -14.35 -15.81
C GLU A 27 10.96 -13.98 -14.44
N LEU A 28 11.49 -12.76 -14.28
CA LEU A 28 11.99 -12.32 -12.97
C LEU A 28 10.90 -12.25 -11.90
N MET A 29 9.70 -11.80 -12.27
CA MET A 29 8.56 -11.74 -11.35
C MET A 29 8.00 -13.12 -10.98
N GLU A 30 8.36 -14.18 -11.71
CA GLU A 30 7.96 -15.53 -11.35
C GLU A 30 8.77 -16.11 -10.20
N GLU A 31 9.99 -15.63 -10.02
CA GLU A 31 10.93 -16.05 -8.99
C GLU A 31 10.46 -15.70 -7.57
N ASP A 32 10.57 -16.68 -6.67
CA ASP A 32 10.07 -16.56 -5.30
C ASP A 32 10.86 -15.53 -4.46
N ASP A 33 12.12 -15.25 -4.83
CA ASP A 33 13.02 -14.35 -4.13
C ASP A 33 13.04 -12.92 -4.70
N VAL A 34 12.34 -12.61 -5.80
CA VAL A 34 12.40 -11.31 -6.48
C VAL A 34 12.10 -10.12 -5.56
N LEU A 35 11.08 -10.26 -4.70
CA LEU A 35 10.71 -9.21 -3.74
C LEU A 35 11.75 -9.07 -2.63
N GLN A 36 12.36 -10.18 -2.21
CA GLN A 36 13.40 -10.19 -1.19
C GLN A 36 14.69 -9.56 -1.74
N GLU A 37 15.13 -9.96 -2.93
CA GLU A 37 16.32 -9.43 -3.62
C GLU A 37 16.17 -7.93 -3.91
N CYS A 38 14.97 -7.50 -4.33
CA CYS A 38 14.67 -6.08 -4.50
C CYS A 38 14.82 -5.30 -3.18
N LYS A 39 14.26 -5.81 -2.08
CA LYS A 39 14.38 -5.20 -0.75
C LYS A 39 15.81 -5.27 -0.21
N ALA A 40 16.56 -6.32 -0.56
CA ALA A 40 17.97 -6.50 -0.24
C ALA A 40 18.91 -5.60 -1.07
N GLN A 41 18.36 -4.74 -1.93
CA GLN A 41 19.11 -3.81 -2.79
C GLN A 41 20.03 -4.54 -3.78
N ASN A 42 19.61 -5.68 -4.34
CA ASN A 42 20.38 -6.34 -5.39
C ASN A 42 20.54 -5.39 -6.58
N ARG A 43 21.78 -4.95 -6.82
CA ARG A 43 22.09 -3.91 -7.81
C ARG A 43 21.75 -4.32 -9.23
N ARG A 44 21.94 -5.60 -9.59
CA ARG A 44 21.65 -6.09 -10.94
C ARG A 44 20.15 -6.07 -11.19
N LEU A 45 19.38 -6.60 -10.25
CA LEU A 45 17.92 -6.58 -10.31
C LEU A 45 17.38 -5.14 -10.36
N LEU A 46 17.88 -4.26 -9.49
CA LEU A 46 17.41 -2.87 -9.44
C LEU A 46 17.72 -2.11 -10.74
N LEU A 47 18.89 -2.32 -11.34
CA LEU A 47 19.23 -1.73 -12.64
C LEU A 47 18.32 -2.23 -13.76
N PHE A 48 18.00 -3.54 -13.76
CA PHE A 48 17.06 -4.12 -14.72
C PHE A 48 15.64 -3.57 -14.53
N LEU A 49 15.11 -3.58 -13.30
CA LEU A 49 13.76 -3.09 -12.99
C LEU A 49 13.59 -1.60 -13.30
N SER A 50 14.66 -0.81 -13.18
CA SER A 50 14.63 0.64 -13.42
C SER A 50 14.71 1.02 -14.91
N GLN A 51 14.81 0.04 -15.82
CA GLN A 51 14.72 0.29 -17.25
C GLN A 51 13.30 0.78 -17.62
N ASP A 52 13.22 1.65 -18.63
CA ASP A 52 11.96 2.34 -18.97
C ASP A 52 10.83 1.36 -19.30
N HIS A 53 11.10 0.32 -20.09
CA HIS A 53 10.09 -0.68 -20.46
C HIS A 53 9.63 -1.52 -19.25
N CYS A 54 10.54 -1.89 -18.35
CA CYS A 54 10.21 -2.60 -17.11
C CYS A 54 9.31 -1.74 -16.21
N MET A 55 9.67 -0.49 -16.00
CA MET A 55 8.88 0.43 -15.18
C MET A 55 7.49 0.69 -15.77
N GLN A 56 7.41 0.87 -17.09
CA GLN A 56 6.13 1.02 -17.79
C GLN A 56 5.26 -0.24 -17.64
N GLU A 57 5.85 -1.43 -17.79
CA GLU A 57 5.12 -2.69 -17.61
C GLU A 57 4.65 -2.88 -16.16
N LEU A 58 5.50 -2.59 -15.16
CA LEU A 58 5.12 -2.64 -13.75
C LEU A 58 3.94 -1.71 -13.44
N VAL A 59 3.96 -0.48 -13.94
CA VAL A 59 2.87 0.47 -13.73
C VAL A 59 1.61 0.00 -14.47
N SER A 60 1.74 -0.49 -15.70
CA SER A 60 0.63 -1.03 -16.48
C SER A 60 -0.05 -2.22 -15.78
N LEU A 61 0.73 -3.11 -15.16
CA LEU A 61 0.21 -4.26 -14.40
C LEU A 61 -0.67 -3.86 -13.21
N ILE A 62 -0.51 -2.66 -12.65
CA ILE A 62 -1.32 -2.19 -11.52
C ILE A 62 -2.46 -1.23 -11.93
N THR A 63 -2.52 -0.80 -13.18
CA THR A 63 -3.55 0.12 -13.69
C THR A 63 -4.42 -0.46 -14.80
N THR A 64 -4.01 -1.55 -15.43
CA THR A 64 -4.74 -2.18 -16.54
C THR A 64 -5.30 -3.53 -16.11
N GLU A 65 -6.58 -3.78 -16.42
CA GLU A 65 -7.16 -5.09 -16.14
C GLU A 65 -6.44 -6.17 -16.96
N PRO A 66 -6.03 -7.28 -16.33
CA PRO A 66 -5.39 -8.36 -17.05
C PRO A 66 -6.44 -9.02 -17.98
N PRO A 67 -6.04 -9.40 -19.21
CA PRO A 67 -6.88 -10.09 -20.16
C PRO A 67 -7.66 -11.27 -19.57
N ALA A 68 -8.90 -11.46 -20.00
CA ALA A 68 -9.81 -12.47 -19.43
C ALA A 68 -9.40 -13.92 -19.77
N ASP A 69 -8.57 -14.10 -20.79
CA ASP A 69 -7.99 -15.36 -21.25
C ASP A 69 -6.77 -15.80 -20.42
N LEU A 70 -6.20 -14.92 -19.61
CA LEU A 70 -5.13 -15.29 -18.68
C LEU A 70 -5.66 -16.15 -17.53
N GLU A 71 -4.83 -17.11 -17.11
CA GLU A 71 -5.12 -17.92 -15.92
C GLU A 71 -5.41 -17.04 -14.70
N GLU A 72 -6.46 -17.37 -13.96
CA GLU A 72 -6.92 -16.60 -12.80
C GLU A 72 -5.80 -16.35 -11.78
N ARG A 73 -4.96 -17.36 -11.53
CA ARG A 73 -3.80 -17.23 -10.63
C ARG A 73 -2.83 -16.14 -11.09
N SER A 74 -2.56 -16.06 -12.39
CA SER A 74 -1.65 -15.08 -12.99
C SER A 74 -2.26 -13.68 -13.04
N ARG A 75 -3.58 -13.57 -13.20
CA ARG A 75 -4.32 -12.29 -13.14
C ARG A 75 -4.17 -11.58 -11.81
N PHE A 76 -3.97 -12.31 -10.71
CA PHE A 76 -3.70 -11.73 -9.40
C PHE A 76 -2.20 -11.68 -9.06
N LYS A 77 -1.41 -12.69 -9.45
CA LYS A 77 0.01 -12.79 -9.09
C LYS A 77 0.81 -11.58 -9.55
N PHE A 78 0.78 -11.27 -10.86
CA PHE A 78 1.66 -10.22 -11.41
C PHE A 78 1.30 -8.82 -10.92
N PRO A 79 0.02 -8.38 -10.90
CA PRO A 79 -0.34 -7.08 -10.32
C PRO A 79 0.07 -6.93 -8.85
N ASN A 80 -0.07 -8.00 -8.04
CA ASN A 80 0.37 -7.98 -6.65
C ASN A 80 1.89 -7.77 -6.53
N ILE A 81 2.69 -8.54 -7.28
CA ILE A 81 4.15 -8.42 -7.26
C ILE A 81 4.59 -7.05 -7.77
N ALA A 82 3.98 -6.56 -8.86
CA ALA A 82 4.27 -5.24 -9.40
C ALA A 82 3.97 -4.14 -8.37
N CYS A 83 2.83 -4.21 -7.68
CA CYS A 83 2.50 -3.29 -6.62
C CYS A 83 3.52 -3.34 -5.47
N GLU A 84 3.94 -4.52 -5.03
CA GLU A 84 4.94 -4.68 -3.97
C GLU A 84 6.33 -4.14 -4.38
N LEU A 85 6.73 -4.30 -5.64
CA LEU A 85 7.97 -3.73 -6.18
C LEU A 85 7.89 -2.20 -6.24
N LEU A 86 6.83 -1.64 -6.81
CA LEU A 86 6.64 -0.18 -6.95
C LEU A 86 6.44 0.54 -5.61
N THR A 87 5.96 -0.18 -4.59
CA THR A 87 5.76 0.35 -3.23
C THR A 87 6.81 -0.10 -2.23
N SER A 88 7.89 -0.70 -2.73
CA SER A 88 9.04 -1.06 -1.92
C SER A 88 9.78 0.21 -1.42
N ASP A 89 10.40 0.12 -0.24
CA ASP A 89 11.25 1.19 0.30
C ASP A 89 12.64 1.18 -0.36
N VAL A 90 12.66 1.20 -1.68
CA VAL A 90 13.88 1.20 -2.50
C VAL A 90 13.96 2.53 -3.23
N SER A 91 15.00 3.32 -2.95
CA SER A 91 15.14 4.66 -3.52
C SER A 91 15.16 4.65 -5.03
N LEU A 92 15.91 3.76 -5.68
CA LEU A 92 16.06 3.75 -7.14
C LEU A 92 14.70 3.63 -7.87
N ILE A 93 13.82 2.75 -7.39
CA ILE A 93 12.49 2.55 -7.96
C ILE A 93 11.61 3.78 -7.71
N ASN A 94 11.58 4.29 -6.47
CA ASN A 94 10.77 5.45 -6.10
C ASN A 94 11.25 6.73 -6.80
N ASP A 95 12.56 6.89 -6.99
CA ASP A 95 13.19 8.00 -7.70
C ASP A 95 12.78 7.97 -9.16
N LYS A 96 12.89 6.81 -9.83
CA LYS A 96 12.48 6.64 -11.22
C LYS A 96 10.98 6.89 -11.40
N LEU A 97 10.14 6.26 -10.57
CA LEU A 97 8.69 6.39 -10.65
C LEU A 97 8.19 7.81 -10.36
N GLY A 98 8.78 8.50 -9.38
CA GLY A 98 8.37 9.84 -8.98
C GLY A 98 8.92 10.97 -9.85
N ALA A 99 9.99 10.74 -10.61
CA ALA A 99 10.60 11.75 -11.48
C ALA A 99 10.20 11.61 -12.96
N ASP A 100 9.77 10.42 -13.39
CA ASP A 100 9.36 10.18 -14.76
C ASP A 100 7.88 10.53 -14.97
N GLU A 101 7.63 11.70 -15.55
CA GLU A 101 6.26 12.16 -15.82
C GLU A 101 5.48 11.15 -16.67
N SER A 102 6.12 10.40 -17.58
CA SER A 102 5.41 9.41 -18.41
C SER A 102 4.81 8.27 -17.60
N LEU A 103 5.49 7.83 -16.52
CA LEU A 103 4.96 6.81 -15.61
C LEU A 103 3.82 7.37 -14.74
N LEU A 104 3.95 8.62 -14.30
CA LEU A 104 2.90 9.32 -13.57
C LEU A 104 1.65 9.55 -14.44
N GLU A 105 1.80 9.79 -15.75
CA GLU A 105 0.68 9.85 -16.70
C GLU A 105 -0.07 8.53 -16.78
N VAL A 106 0.62 7.39 -16.85
CA VAL A 106 -0.05 6.07 -16.87
C VAL A 106 -0.86 5.85 -15.59
N LEU A 107 -0.33 6.26 -14.44
CA LEU A 107 -1.08 6.24 -13.17
C LEU A 107 -2.28 7.20 -13.23
N TYR A 108 -2.12 8.40 -13.77
CA TYR A 108 -3.20 9.37 -13.88
C TYR A 108 -4.33 8.88 -14.78
N HIS A 109 -4.01 8.29 -15.95
CA HIS A 109 -4.98 7.74 -16.90
C HIS A 109 -5.87 6.64 -16.29
N PHE A 110 -5.41 5.95 -15.24
CA PHE A 110 -6.26 5.01 -14.49
C PHE A 110 -7.52 5.70 -13.92
N LEU A 111 -7.41 6.94 -13.46
CA LEU A 111 -8.55 7.68 -12.91
C LEU A 111 -9.49 8.23 -14.00
N GLU A 112 -9.02 8.37 -15.23
CA GLU A 112 -9.86 8.83 -16.35
C GLU A 112 -10.85 7.75 -16.81
N GLN A 113 -10.62 6.49 -16.46
CA GLN A 113 -11.53 5.38 -16.72
C GLN A 113 -12.93 5.65 -16.15
N ASP A 114 -13.93 5.03 -16.76
CA ASP A 114 -15.31 5.13 -16.27
C ASP A 114 -15.56 4.23 -15.06
N PRO A 115 -16.30 4.72 -14.04
CA PRO A 115 -16.71 3.88 -12.92
C PRO A 115 -17.56 2.69 -13.37
N PRO A 116 -17.48 1.55 -12.66
CA PRO A 116 -16.65 1.33 -11.48
C PRO A 116 -15.22 0.91 -11.85
N LEU A 117 -14.23 1.44 -11.12
CA LEU A 117 -12.87 0.91 -11.18
C LEU A 117 -12.80 -0.49 -10.57
N ASN A 118 -11.86 -1.29 -11.06
CA ASN A 118 -11.52 -2.56 -10.44
C ASN A 118 -11.07 -2.35 -8.98
N PRO A 119 -11.74 -2.93 -7.96
CA PRO A 119 -11.41 -2.68 -6.56
C PRO A 119 -9.98 -3.04 -6.17
N LEU A 120 -9.40 -4.06 -6.83
CA LEU A 120 -8.03 -4.49 -6.59
C LEU A 120 -7.04 -3.46 -7.16
N LEU A 121 -7.19 -3.10 -8.43
CA LEU A 121 -6.32 -2.11 -9.07
C LEU A 121 -6.46 -0.74 -8.42
N ALA A 122 -7.66 -0.35 -8.01
CA ALA A 122 -7.88 0.88 -7.24
C ALA A 122 -7.07 0.88 -5.93
N SER A 123 -7.00 -0.28 -5.27
CA SER A 123 -6.19 -0.46 -4.05
C SER A 123 -4.69 -0.36 -4.35
N PHE A 124 -4.20 -0.98 -5.43
CA PHE A 124 -2.80 -0.86 -5.85
C PHE A 124 -2.43 0.56 -6.27
N PHE A 125 -3.23 1.19 -7.12
CA PHE A 125 -3.08 2.59 -7.52
C PHE A 125 -2.97 3.50 -6.29
N SER A 126 -3.96 3.41 -5.38
CA SER A 126 -3.98 4.21 -4.17
C SER A 126 -2.75 3.95 -3.31
N LYS A 127 -2.36 2.68 -3.12
CA LYS A 127 -1.14 2.32 -2.38
C LYS A 127 0.11 2.94 -3.01
N THR A 128 0.26 2.84 -4.33
CA THR A 128 1.37 3.40 -5.10
C THR A 128 1.45 4.90 -5.02
N ILE A 129 0.38 5.64 -5.34
CA ILE A 129 0.37 7.10 -5.25
C ILE A 129 0.65 7.56 -3.82
N GLY A 130 0.06 6.94 -2.81
CA GLY A 130 0.35 7.37 -1.44
C GLY A 130 1.74 6.99 -0.93
N ASN A 131 2.37 5.93 -1.45
CA ASN A 131 3.80 5.70 -1.21
C ASN A 131 4.64 6.82 -1.85
N LEU A 132 4.32 7.19 -3.08
CA LEU A 132 4.96 8.30 -3.79
C LEU A 132 4.75 9.65 -3.07
N ILE A 133 3.56 9.93 -2.53
CA ILE A 133 3.33 11.12 -1.70
C ILE A 133 4.21 11.10 -0.45
N ALA A 134 4.46 9.95 0.16
CA ALA A 134 5.29 9.84 1.36
C ALA A 134 6.80 9.95 1.05
N ARG A 135 7.26 9.51 -0.13
CA ARG A 135 8.69 9.40 -0.48
C ARG A 135 9.16 10.48 -1.46
N LYS A 136 8.26 11.03 -2.26
CA LYS A 136 8.47 11.97 -3.38
C LYS A 136 7.42 13.07 -3.38
N THR A 137 7.12 13.59 -2.19
CA THR A 137 6.04 14.54 -1.94
C THR A 137 6.06 15.71 -2.92
N GLU A 138 7.18 16.42 -3.02
CA GLU A 138 7.26 17.63 -3.84
C GLU A 138 7.05 17.34 -5.32
N GLN A 139 7.69 16.30 -5.87
CA GLN A 139 7.58 15.94 -7.28
C GLN A 139 6.15 15.52 -7.63
N VAL A 140 5.56 14.66 -6.80
CA VAL A 140 4.24 14.07 -7.04
C VAL A 140 3.15 15.12 -6.86
N ILE A 141 3.19 15.91 -5.79
CA ILE A 141 2.21 16.99 -5.57
C ILE A 141 2.30 18.03 -6.68
N THR A 142 3.51 18.37 -7.14
CA THR A 142 3.68 19.28 -8.28
C THR A 142 3.03 18.72 -9.54
N PHE A 143 3.25 17.44 -9.85
CA PHE A 143 2.61 16.77 -10.98
C PHE A 143 1.06 16.78 -10.85
N LEU A 144 0.53 16.36 -9.70
CA LEU A 144 -0.92 16.30 -9.46
C LEU A 144 -1.59 17.67 -9.56
N LYS A 145 -0.93 18.74 -9.08
CA LYS A 145 -1.44 20.12 -9.21
C LYS A 145 -1.43 20.63 -10.65
N LYS A 146 -0.54 20.13 -11.53
CA LYS A 146 -0.57 20.45 -12.97
C LYS A 146 -1.76 19.80 -13.68
N LYS A 147 -2.33 18.73 -13.12
CA LYS A 147 -3.46 18.00 -13.68
C LYS A 147 -4.78 18.57 -13.19
N GLU A 148 -5.30 19.53 -13.95
CA GLU A 148 -6.62 20.11 -13.71
C GLU A 148 -7.68 19.00 -13.57
N GLY A 149 -8.55 19.10 -12.56
CA GLY A 149 -9.60 18.12 -12.33
C GLY A 149 -9.17 16.79 -11.73
N PHE A 150 -7.89 16.60 -11.33
CA PHE A 150 -7.45 15.39 -10.61
C PHE A 150 -8.35 15.08 -9.41
N ILE A 151 -8.70 16.09 -8.61
CA ILE A 151 -9.59 15.92 -7.44
C ILE A 151 -10.99 15.53 -7.89
N GLY A 152 -11.49 16.12 -8.96
CA GLY A 152 -12.76 15.71 -9.58
C GLY A 152 -12.77 14.24 -9.99
N LEU A 153 -11.68 13.74 -10.58
CA LEU A 153 -11.54 12.33 -10.94
C LEU A 153 -11.45 11.41 -9.71
N VAL A 154 -10.71 11.79 -8.66
CA VAL A 154 -10.68 11.01 -7.41
C VAL A 154 -12.07 10.93 -6.77
N LEU A 155 -12.83 12.03 -6.79
CA LEU A 155 -14.22 12.06 -6.30
C LEU A 155 -15.18 11.26 -7.19
N LYS A 156 -14.97 11.21 -8.51
CA LYS A 156 -15.73 10.36 -9.46
C LYS A 156 -15.73 8.89 -9.01
N HIS A 157 -14.65 8.48 -8.34
CA HIS A 157 -14.39 7.09 -7.91
C HIS A 157 -14.46 6.90 -6.39
N ILE A 158 -15.07 7.83 -5.64
CA ILE A 158 -15.05 7.81 -4.16
C ILE A 158 -15.70 6.57 -3.53
N ASP A 159 -16.59 5.90 -4.27
CA ASP A 159 -17.22 4.64 -3.84
C ASP A 159 -16.21 3.50 -3.68
N ALA A 160 -15.06 3.58 -4.36
CA ALA A 160 -13.92 2.70 -4.08
C ALA A 160 -13.22 3.20 -2.81
N SER A 161 -13.21 2.38 -1.74
CA SER A 161 -12.60 2.73 -0.45
C SER A 161 -11.15 3.20 -0.57
N ALA A 162 -10.42 2.67 -1.54
CA ALA A 162 -9.05 3.07 -1.85
C ALA A 162 -8.92 4.56 -2.23
N MET A 163 -9.91 5.17 -2.87
CA MET A 163 -9.87 6.59 -3.26
C MET A 163 -10.05 7.52 -2.06
N MET A 164 -10.90 7.12 -1.12
CA MET A 164 -11.03 7.79 0.17
C MET A 164 -9.71 7.78 0.96
N ASP A 165 -9.03 6.63 1.00
CA ASP A 165 -7.71 6.49 1.63
C ASP A 165 -6.63 7.36 0.96
N LEU A 166 -6.74 7.57 -0.35
CA LEU A 166 -5.85 8.46 -1.09
C LEU A 166 -6.09 9.93 -0.71
N LEU A 167 -7.36 10.37 -0.63
CA LEU A 167 -7.69 11.72 -0.17
C LEU A 167 -7.19 11.98 1.25
N LEU A 168 -7.37 11.02 2.16
CA LEU A 168 -6.85 11.12 3.53
C LEU A 168 -5.34 11.26 3.58
N ARG A 169 -4.61 10.56 2.71
CA ARG A 169 -3.16 10.68 2.58
C ARG A 169 -2.72 12.03 2.02
N LEU A 170 -3.43 12.59 1.04
CA LEU A 170 -3.18 13.96 0.55
C LEU A 170 -3.36 15.02 1.66
N ILE A 171 -4.33 14.81 2.55
CA ILE A 171 -4.61 15.73 3.67
C ILE A 171 -3.55 15.58 4.78
N SER A 172 -3.10 14.36 5.06
CA SER A 172 -2.40 14.04 6.31
C SER A 172 -0.91 13.75 6.15
N CYS A 173 -0.49 13.23 4.99
CA CYS A 173 0.87 12.73 4.77
C CYS A 173 1.77 13.67 3.96
N VAL A 174 1.24 14.82 3.53
CA VAL A 174 2.03 15.85 2.85
C VAL A 174 2.85 16.61 3.90
N GLU A 175 4.15 16.60 3.74
CA GLU A 175 5.13 17.36 4.53
C GLU A 175 6.14 18.01 3.58
N PRO A 176 6.70 19.18 3.90
CA PRO A 176 6.56 19.91 5.16
C PRO A 176 5.23 20.68 5.31
N ALA A 177 4.90 21.11 6.53
CA ALA A 177 3.65 21.80 6.86
C ALA A 177 3.23 22.95 5.91
N PRO A 178 4.12 23.80 5.36
CA PRO A 178 3.73 24.82 4.37
C PRO A 178 3.14 24.20 3.10
N LEU A 179 3.80 23.18 2.54
CA LEU A 179 3.30 22.45 1.36
C LEU A 179 1.95 21.79 1.65
N ARG A 180 1.76 21.26 2.86
CA ARG A 180 0.46 20.73 3.29
C ARG A 180 -0.63 21.79 3.26
N GLN A 181 -0.36 23.00 3.75
CA GLN A 181 -1.35 24.08 3.71
C GLN A 181 -1.70 24.47 2.27
N GLU A 182 -0.72 24.49 1.37
CA GLU A 182 -0.96 24.73 -0.07
C GLU A 182 -1.83 23.63 -0.69
N VAL A 183 -1.57 22.36 -0.37
CA VAL A 183 -2.40 21.24 -0.85
C VAL A 183 -3.82 21.35 -0.29
N LEU A 184 -3.99 21.66 1.00
CA LEU A 184 -5.31 21.86 1.60
C LEU A 184 -6.06 23.04 0.97
N HIS A 185 -5.35 24.11 0.62
CA HIS A 185 -5.93 25.24 -0.10
C HIS A 185 -6.40 24.82 -1.49
N TRP A 186 -5.53 24.17 -2.26
CA TRP A 186 -5.85 23.63 -3.59
C TRP A 186 -7.05 22.66 -3.56
N LEU A 187 -7.09 21.73 -2.61
CA LEU A 187 -8.22 20.82 -2.41
C LEU A 187 -9.55 21.56 -2.17
N ASN A 188 -9.50 22.69 -1.45
CA ASN A 188 -10.67 23.51 -1.18
C ASN A 188 -11.10 24.33 -2.40
N GLU A 189 -10.16 24.79 -3.22
CA GLU A 189 -10.41 25.53 -4.47
C GLU A 189 -11.02 24.67 -5.58
N GLU A 190 -10.61 23.40 -5.70
CA GLU A 190 -11.19 22.40 -6.62
C GLU A 190 -12.66 22.02 -6.28
N LYS A 191 -13.31 22.78 -5.38
CA LYS A 191 -14.74 22.71 -5.05
C LYS A 191 -15.25 21.33 -4.64
N LEU A 192 -14.70 20.79 -3.55
CA LEU A 192 -15.33 19.74 -2.72
C LEU A 192 -16.74 20.13 -2.18
N VAL A 193 -17.20 21.36 -2.46
CA VAL A 193 -18.44 21.99 -2.00
C VAL A 193 -19.62 21.85 -2.99
N GLN A 194 -19.39 21.52 -4.27
CA GLN A 194 -20.51 21.41 -5.24
C GLN A 194 -21.14 20.02 -5.34
N ASN A 195 -20.47 18.97 -4.86
CA ASN A 195 -21.08 17.65 -4.71
C ASN A 195 -21.65 17.51 -3.30
N SER A 196 -22.98 17.50 -3.17
CA SER A 196 -23.70 17.47 -1.88
C SER A 196 -23.43 16.22 -1.02
N GLN A 197 -22.67 15.23 -1.53
CA GLN A 197 -22.29 14.01 -0.82
C GLN A 197 -20.92 14.11 -0.10
N SER A 198 -20.03 15.04 -0.48
CA SER A 198 -18.66 15.14 0.07
C SER A 198 -18.53 16.04 1.31
N SER A 199 -19.52 16.90 1.59
CA SER A 199 -19.48 17.85 2.72
C SER A 199 -19.56 17.20 4.11
N SER A 200 -20.27 16.07 4.28
CA SER A 200 -20.33 15.35 5.57
C SER A 200 -19.02 14.63 5.90
N THR A 201 -18.37 14.10 4.87
CA THR A 201 -17.16 13.29 4.98
C THR A 201 -15.96 14.15 5.38
N LEU A 202 -15.79 15.31 4.74
CA LEU A 202 -14.70 16.25 5.05
C LEU A 202 -14.90 17.01 6.36
N ALA A 203 -16.15 17.34 6.73
CA ALA A 203 -16.45 17.95 8.03
C ALA A 203 -16.11 17.02 9.20
N THR A 204 -16.18 15.71 8.97
CA THR A 204 -15.74 14.68 9.93
C THR A 204 -14.22 14.59 9.98
N MET A 205 -13.55 14.52 8.81
CA MET A 205 -12.07 14.52 8.74
C MET A 205 -11.41 15.75 9.35
N ARG A 206 -12.01 16.94 9.20
CA ARG A 206 -11.48 18.19 9.78
C ARG A 206 -11.56 18.22 11.32
N LYS A 207 -12.52 17.51 11.92
CA LYS A 207 -12.63 17.39 13.37
C LYS A 207 -11.62 16.38 13.94
N ASP A 208 -11.36 15.29 13.22
CA ASP A 208 -10.43 14.24 13.68
C ASP A 208 -8.96 14.68 13.57
N ASN A 209 -8.59 15.49 12.56
CA ASN A 209 -7.21 15.95 12.38
C ASN A 209 -6.76 17.05 13.38
N GLN A 210 -7.65 17.53 14.25
CA GLN A 210 -7.27 18.36 15.41
C GLN A 210 -6.83 17.53 16.63
N MET A 211 -6.91 16.19 16.56
CA MET A 211 -6.49 15.30 17.65
C MET A 211 -5.13 14.65 17.34
N HIS A 212 -4.05 15.31 17.78
CA HIS A 212 -2.66 14.87 17.95
C HIS A 212 -2.02 13.84 16.97
N PRO A 213 -0.81 14.14 16.42
CA PRO A 213 -0.08 13.27 15.50
C PRO A 213 0.69 12.17 16.24
N LYS A 214 0.02 11.17 16.82
CA LYS A 214 0.66 9.93 17.33
C LYS A 214 -0.29 8.75 17.29
N ARG A 215 -0.47 8.13 16.11
CA ARG A 215 -0.81 6.71 15.90
C ARG A 215 -1.00 6.43 14.40
N PHE A 216 0.11 6.30 13.68
CA PHE A 216 0.17 5.43 12.51
C PHE A 216 1.16 4.33 12.86
N VAL A 217 0.65 3.31 13.58
CA VAL A 217 1.34 2.03 13.68
C VAL A 217 0.94 1.25 12.44
N THR A 218 1.95 0.81 11.71
CA THR A 218 1.87 -0.13 10.60
C THR A 218 1.01 -1.35 11.00
N SER A 219 -0.17 -1.48 10.41
CA SER A 219 -0.99 -2.68 10.55
C SER A 219 -0.67 -3.64 9.39
N SER A 220 0.40 -4.41 9.58
CA SER A 220 0.45 -5.78 9.08
C SER A 220 -0.20 -6.64 10.15
N ALA A 221 -1.50 -6.89 10.03
CA ALA A 221 -2.30 -7.92 10.67
C ALA A 221 -3.73 -7.40 10.84
N LEU A 222 -4.65 -7.94 10.04
CA LEU A 222 -5.99 -8.38 10.46
C LEU A 222 -6.67 -9.02 9.23
N VAL A 223 -6.26 -10.24 8.91
CA VAL A 223 -7.21 -11.24 8.40
C VAL A 223 -8.06 -11.61 9.60
N GLU A 224 -9.13 -10.84 9.80
CA GLU A 224 -10.08 -11.11 10.88
C GLU A 224 -11.05 -12.21 10.40
N THR A 225 -10.76 -13.44 10.82
CA THR A 225 -11.67 -14.58 10.71
C THR A 225 -13.00 -14.23 11.37
N ARG A 226 -14.06 -14.12 10.58
CA ARG A 226 -15.44 -13.95 11.08
C ARG A 226 -15.83 -15.15 11.95
N PRO A 227 -16.25 -14.97 13.22
CA PRO A 227 -16.88 -16.03 13.97
C PRO A 227 -18.36 -16.17 13.56
N ILE A 228 -18.74 -17.39 13.18
CA ILE A 228 -20.13 -17.78 12.92
C ILE A 228 -20.92 -17.65 14.23
N ARG A 229 -22.01 -16.88 14.17
CA ARG A 229 -22.90 -16.57 15.30
C ARG A 229 -23.79 -17.78 15.64
N CYS A 230 -23.42 -18.59 16.61
CA CYS A 230 -24.33 -19.60 17.18
C CYS A 230 -25.43 -18.93 18.03
N ARG A 231 -26.69 -19.02 17.58
CA ARG A 231 -27.89 -18.68 18.36
C ARG A 231 -27.96 -19.55 19.62
N ARG A 232 -27.94 -18.95 20.81
CA ARG A 232 -28.41 -19.60 22.05
C ARG A 232 -29.92 -19.38 22.21
N TYR A 233 -30.68 -20.47 22.24
CA TYR A 233 -32.00 -20.52 22.88
C TYR A 233 -31.83 -20.77 24.39
N GLY A 234 -32.72 -20.19 25.18
CA GLY A 234 -32.56 -19.94 26.61
C GLY A 234 -32.75 -21.10 27.57
N GLY A 235 -32.36 -20.84 28.82
CA GLY A 235 -32.59 -21.65 30.01
C GLY A 235 -31.96 -20.95 31.23
N ARG A 236 -32.75 -20.71 32.28
CA ARG A 236 -32.50 -19.80 33.42
C ARG A 236 -31.60 -20.41 34.53
N PRO A 237 -31.25 -19.64 35.59
CA PRO A 237 -29.94 -19.66 36.26
C PRO A 237 -29.95 -20.39 37.62
N THR A 238 -28.77 -20.74 38.14
CA THR A 238 -28.57 -20.95 39.59
C THR A 238 -27.11 -20.71 40.02
N ILE A 239 -27.00 -19.98 41.13
CA ILE A 239 -25.93 -19.94 42.13
C ILE A 239 -24.73 -19.04 41.82
N GLY A 240 -24.64 -17.97 42.61
CA GLY A 240 -23.49 -17.07 42.66
C GLY A 240 -22.33 -17.63 43.48
N CYS A 241 -21.15 -17.10 43.23
CA CYS A 241 -20.10 -17.04 44.24
C CYS A 241 -19.16 -15.87 43.94
N SER A 242 -18.82 -15.17 45.02
CA SER A 242 -18.14 -13.88 45.07
C SER A 242 -16.64 -13.96 44.83
N ARG A 243 -16.07 -12.78 44.52
CA ARG A 243 -14.68 -12.34 44.76
C ARG A 243 -13.91 -13.19 45.78
N VAL A 244 -12.63 -13.48 45.49
CA VAL A 244 -11.44 -12.90 46.15
C VAL A 244 -10.19 -13.64 45.67
N ALA A 245 -9.11 -12.88 45.45
CA ALA A 245 -7.77 -13.32 45.15
C ALA A 245 -7.17 -14.18 46.27
N GLY A 246 -6.42 -15.23 45.93
CA GLY A 246 -5.69 -16.03 46.92
C GLY A 246 -4.69 -16.96 46.23
N GLN A 247 -3.41 -16.63 46.38
CA GLN A 247 -2.28 -17.46 45.99
C GLN A 247 -2.15 -18.73 46.85
N CYS A 248 -1.54 -19.73 46.22
CA CYS A 248 -0.64 -20.76 46.76
C CYS A 248 -1.19 -21.93 47.60
N SER A 249 -0.78 -23.12 47.16
CA SER A 249 -0.57 -24.34 47.96
C SER A 249 0.71 -24.97 47.38
N ARG A 250 1.66 -25.54 48.13
CA ARG A 250 1.56 -26.44 49.28
C ARG A 250 2.82 -26.34 50.16
N ALA A 251 2.68 -26.66 51.45
CA ALA A 251 3.74 -27.25 52.26
C ALA A 251 3.17 -28.48 53.00
N PRO A 252 4.00 -29.48 53.36
CA PRO A 252 3.59 -30.82 53.76
C PRO A 252 3.45 -31.00 55.29
N GLN A 253 2.77 -32.08 55.67
CA GLN A 253 2.45 -32.48 57.04
C GLN A 253 3.67 -32.84 57.90
N GLU A 254 3.49 -32.61 59.20
CA GLU A 254 4.36 -32.86 60.36
C GLU A 254 4.84 -34.30 60.51
N HIS A 255 5.98 -34.51 61.21
CA HIS A 255 6.06 -35.44 62.35
C HIS A 255 7.35 -35.25 63.19
N VAL A 256 7.10 -35.02 64.49
CA VAL A 256 7.94 -35.12 65.73
C VAL A 256 9.01 -34.05 65.96
#